data_AF-A0A938X3J1-F1
#
_entry.id   AF-A0A938X3J1-F1
#
_cell.length_a   1.000
_cell.length_b   1.000
_cell.length_c   1.000
_cell.angle_alpha   90.00
_cell.angle_beta   90.00
_cell.angle_gamma   90.00
#
_symmetry.space_group_name_H-M   'P 1'
#
loop_
_entity.id
_entity.type
_entity.pdbx_description
1 polymer ?
#
loop_
_entity_poly.entity_id
_entity_poly.type
_entity_poly.pdbx_seq_one_letter_code
_entity_poly.pdbx_strand_id
1 'polypeptide(L)'
;MGMYRGKDDLGIISLNNWYVLDMGVGKDTDETISGQNSSRITATGEGGCIFHVDLNQARRISEVRIEYGEENYFDADKVRGYLCQTCLDKLLDVIDGYGDAECPIGLCMIDFQTQELYSLQEQYVTYYIRDYYVKIESGEEKIVTAVYAPIK
;
A
#
# COMPACT_ATOMS: atom_id res chain seq x y z
N MET A 1 13.45 5.88 7.79
CA MET A 1 12.52 4.73 7.87
C MET A 1 12.19 4.27 9.31
N GLY A 2 12.44 5.06 10.36
CA GLY A 2 12.08 4.67 11.75
C GLY A 2 10.60 4.87 12.11
N MET A 3 9.83 5.64 11.33
CA MET A 3 8.51 6.14 11.73
C MET A 3 7.37 5.10 11.63
N TYR A 4 7.54 4.06 10.80
CA TYR A 4 6.51 3.04 10.56
C TYR A 4 6.89 1.66 11.08
N ARG A 5 8.18 1.41 11.31
CA ARG A 5 8.67 0.07 11.67
C ARG A 5 8.09 -0.42 12.98
N GLY A 6 7.47 -1.60 12.96
CA GLY A 6 6.87 -2.23 14.13
C GLY A 6 5.45 -1.74 14.47
N LYS A 7 4.88 -0.84 13.65
CA LYS A 7 3.45 -0.51 13.78
C LYS A 7 2.61 -1.68 13.30
N ASP A 8 1.55 -1.98 14.04
CA ASP A 8 0.54 -2.95 13.64
C ASP A 8 -0.44 -2.28 12.66
N ASP A 9 0.00 -2.08 11.42
CA ASP A 9 -0.78 -1.45 10.35
C ASP A 9 -0.21 -1.82 8.97
N LEU A 10 -1.02 -1.62 7.94
CA LEU A 10 -0.63 -1.81 6.54
C LEU A 10 -0.37 -0.47 5.85
N GLY A 11 0.42 -0.49 4.79
CA GLY A 11 0.70 0.69 3.99
C GLY A 11 0.97 0.40 2.52
N ILE A 12 0.97 1.45 1.70
CA ILE A 12 1.28 1.40 0.27
C ILE A 12 2.52 2.25 0.01
N ILE A 13 3.44 1.73 -0.79
CA ILE A 13 4.66 2.42 -1.20
C ILE A 13 4.54 2.79 -2.67
N SER A 14 4.72 4.08 -2.96
CA SER A 14 5.07 4.55 -4.32
C SER A 14 6.56 4.46 -4.51
N LEU A 15 7.00 3.54 -5.37
CA LEU A 15 8.40 3.20 -5.56
C LEU A 15 9.15 4.31 -6.29
N ASN A 16 8.52 4.93 -7.28
CA ASN A 16 9.14 5.97 -8.10
C ASN A 16 9.40 7.25 -7.32
N ASN A 17 8.46 7.66 -6.45
CA ASN A 17 8.59 8.87 -5.64
C ASN A 17 9.10 8.59 -4.20
N TRP A 18 9.32 7.32 -3.87
CA TRP A 18 9.71 6.86 -2.53
C TRP A 18 8.79 7.36 -1.41
N TYR A 19 7.49 7.40 -1.70
CA TYR A 19 6.46 7.84 -0.75
C TYR A 19 5.81 6.64 -0.08
N VAL A 20 5.61 6.70 1.24
CA VAL A 20 4.95 5.65 2.01
C VAL A 20 3.65 6.20 2.58
N LEU A 21 2.53 5.58 2.21
CA LEU A 21 1.19 5.87 2.71
C LEU A 21 0.81 4.84 3.79
N ASP A 22 0.42 5.30 4.98
CA ASP A 22 -0.25 4.46 5.97
C ASP A 22 -1.76 4.37 5.73
N MET A 23 -2.33 3.18 5.90
CA MET A 23 -3.78 2.98 5.79
C MET A 23 -4.52 3.41 7.05
N GLY A 24 -3.88 3.36 8.22
CA GLY A 24 -4.48 3.78 9.49
C GLY A 24 -5.55 2.82 10.01
N VAL A 25 -5.56 1.56 9.53
CA VAL A 25 -6.50 0.51 9.96
C VAL A 25 -6.00 -0.25 11.20
N GLY A 26 -4.77 0.04 11.60
CA GLY A 26 -4.05 -0.57 12.70
C GLY A 26 -4.67 -0.51 14.09
N LYS A 27 -4.20 -1.42 14.96
CA LYS A 27 -4.70 -1.59 16.33
C LYS A 27 -4.44 -0.40 17.26
N ASP A 28 -3.38 0.37 16.99
CA ASP A 28 -2.96 1.58 17.73
C ASP A 28 -3.76 2.84 17.37
N THR A 29 -4.93 2.72 16.72
CA THR A 29 -5.81 3.88 16.53
C THR A 29 -6.31 4.36 17.89
N ASP A 30 -5.91 5.58 18.26
CA ASP A 30 -6.22 6.23 19.52
C ASP A 30 -7.73 6.14 19.81
N GLU A 31 -8.09 5.45 20.90
CA GLU A 31 -9.50 5.16 21.26
C GLU A 31 -10.34 6.45 21.42
N THR A 32 -9.68 7.59 21.58
CA THR A 32 -10.29 8.92 21.69
C THR A 32 -10.94 9.41 20.38
N ILE A 33 -10.56 8.84 19.22
CA ILE A 33 -11.16 9.18 17.90
C ILE A 33 -12.22 8.14 17.49
N SER A 34 -12.61 7.24 18.40
CA SER A 34 -13.64 6.23 18.17
C SER A 34 -14.97 6.84 17.71
N GLY A 35 -15.23 6.80 16.39
CA GLY A 35 -16.51 7.19 15.80
C GLY A 35 -16.45 8.14 14.61
N GLN A 36 -15.28 8.70 14.27
CA GLN A 36 -15.16 9.62 13.14
C GLN A 36 -14.64 8.90 11.89
N ASN A 37 -15.32 9.13 10.76
CA ASN A 37 -14.75 8.81 9.46
C ASN A 37 -13.77 9.94 9.09
N SER A 38 -12.63 9.59 8.50
CA SER A 38 -11.67 10.56 8.00
C SER A 38 -11.33 10.26 6.55
N SER A 39 -11.29 11.30 5.73
CA SER A 39 -10.81 11.23 4.35
C SER A 39 -9.50 12.00 4.22
N ARG A 40 -8.48 11.40 3.62
CA ARG A 40 -7.16 12.02 3.37
C ARG A 40 -6.83 11.90 1.88
N ILE A 41 -6.41 13.00 1.27
CA ILE A 41 -5.93 13.01 -0.12
C ILE A 41 -4.44 13.36 -0.10
N THR A 42 -3.63 12.54 -0.76
CA THR A 42 -2.18 12.70 -0.82
C THR A 42 -1.68 12.52 -2.24
N ALA A 43 -0.95 13.51 -2.76
CA ALA A 43 -0.26 13.40 -4.04
C ALA A 43 1.24 13.11 -3.80
N THR A 44 1.83 12.15 -4.52
CA THR A 44 3.23 11.73 -4.31
C THR A 44 4.27 12.59 -5.02
N GLY A 45 3.87 13.72 -5.62
CA GLY A 45 4.74 14.64 -6.34
C GLY A 45 4.32 14.83 -7.80
N GLU A 46 5.11 15.57 -8.56
CA GLU A 46 4.87 15.82 -9.98
C GLU A 46 4.91 14.49 -10.77
N GLY A 47 3.87 14.21 -11.57
CA GLY A 47 3.72 12.96 -12.31
C GLY A 47 3.42 11.71 -11.47
N GLY A 48 3.37 11.83 -10.14
CA GLY A 48 3.13 10.72 -9.21
C GLY A 48 1.66 10.32 -9.07
N CYS A 49 1.39 9.34 -8.20
CA CYS A 49 0.03 8.89 -7.92
C CYS A 49 -0.68 9.81 -6.92
N ILE A 50 -2.02 9.85 -7.01
CA ILE A 50 -2.87 10.48 -6.00
C ILE A 50 -3.58 9.37 -5.22
N PHE A 51 -3.47 9.42 -3.91
CA PHE A 51 -4.09 8.48 -2.98
C PHE A 51 -5.24 9.16 -2.27
N HIS A 52 -6.44 8.58 -2.38
CA HIS A 52 -7.62 8.95 -1.64
C HIS A 52 -7.86 7.87 -0.58
N VAL A 53 -7.66 8.21 0.68
CA VAL A 53 -7.82 7.29 1.82
C VAL A 53 -9.09 7.65 2.57
N ASP A 54 -10.07 6.75 2.53
CA ASP A 54 -11.29 6.83 3.32
C ASP A 54 -11.22 5.81 4.46
N LEU A 55 -11.15 6.32 5.70
CA LEU A 55 -11.02 5.51 6.90
C LEU A 55 -12.31 5.56 7.72
N ASN A 56 -12.90 4.40 7.95
CA ASN A 56 -13.96 4.19 8.91
C ASN A 56 -13.36 3.59 10.19
N GLN A 57 -13.01 4.46 11.14
CA GLN A 57 -12.34 4.04 12.38
C GLN A 57 -13.23 3.17 13.26
N ALA A 58 -14.54 3.45 13.30
CA ALA A 58 -15.49 2.68 14.10
C ALA A 58 -15.57 1.21 13.69
N ARG A 59 -15.39 0.93 12.39
CA ARG A 59 -15.40 -0.43 11.84
C ARG A 59 -14.00 -0.96 11.50
N ARG A 60 -12.96 -0.15 11.69
CA ARG A 60 -11.57 -0.43 11.28
C ARG A 60 -11.50 -0.91 9.83
N ILE A 61 -12.06 -0.10 8.94
CA ILE A 61 -12.03 -0.31 7.49
C ILE A 61 -11.32 0.88 6.86
N SER A 62 -10.30 0.62 6.04
CA SER A 62 -9.64 1.63 5.21
C SER A 62 -9.85 1.27 3.74
N GLU A 63 -10.30 2.23 2.95
CA GLU A 63 -10.37 2.15 1.49
C GLU A 63 -9.36 3.15 0.92
N VAL A 64 -8.45 2.67 0.08
CA VAL A 64 -7.49 3.52 -0.63
C VAL A 64 -7.77 3.45 -2.12
N ARG A 65 -8.24 4.56 -2.70
CA ARG A 65 -8.36 4.71 -4.15
C ARG A 65 -7.08 5.33 -4.68
N ILE A 66 -6.60 4.78 -5.77
CA ILE A 66 -5.33 5.13 -6.39
C ILE A 66 -5.62 5.65 -7.78
N GLU A 67 -5.38 6.94 -7.97
CA GLU A 67 -5.35 7.58 -9.28
C GLU A 67 -3.91 7.59 -9.78
N TYR A 68 -3.67 6.95 -10.93
CA TYR A 68 -2.34 6.87 -11.52
C TYR A 68 -1.94 8.17 -12.20
N GLY A 69 -0.74 8.65 -11.89
CA GLY A 69 -0.09 9.71 -12.66
C GLY A 69 0.61 9.17 -13.92
N GLU A 70 1.31 10.07 -14.61
CA GLU A 70 2.10 9.73 -15.80
C GLU A 70 3.30 8.83 -15.47
N GLU A 71 3.85 8.92 -14.25
CA GLU A 71 4.96 8.10 -13.75
C GLU A 71 4.45 6.92 -12.91
N ASN A 72 3.40 6.23 -13.35
CA ASN A 72 2.82 5.10 -12.63
C ASN A 72 3.55 3.76 -12.82
N TYR A 73 4.35 3.62 -13.89
CA TYR A 73 5.12 2.40 -14.17
C TYR A 73 6.43 2.34 -13.40
N PHE A 74 6.79 1.15 -12.94
CA PHE A 74 7.98 0.92 -12.15
C PHE A 74 9.25 1.29 -12.93
N ASP A 75 10.04 2.19 -12.35
CA ASP A 75 11.34 2.60 -12.87
C ASP A 75 12.45 2.08 -11.97
N ALA A 76 13.14 1.03 -12.42
CA ALA A 76 14.22 0.41 -11.68
C ALA A 76 15.40 1.37 -11.42
N ASP A 77 15.68 2.31 -12.34
CA ASP A 77 16.81 3.23 -12.19
C ASP A 77 16.56 4.23 -11.06
N LYS A 78 15.31 4.68 -10.88
CA LYS A 78 14.91 5.51 -9.72
C LYS A 78 15.07 4.75 -8.41
N VAL A 79 14.66 3.49 -8.35
CA VAL A 79 14.63 2.70 -7.10
C VAL A 79 16.02 2.22 -6.66
N ARG A 80 16.92 1.96 -7.62
CA ARG A 80 18.32 1.57 -7.35
C ARG A 80 19.10 2.59 -6.52
N GLY A 81 18.70 3.87 -6.57
CA GLY A 81 19.32 4.92 -5.75
C GLY A 81 19.01 4.82 -4.25
N TYR A 82 17.92 4.15 -3.87
CA TYR A 82 17.41 4.13 -2.49
C TYR A 82 17.62 2.81 -1.75
N LEU A 83 17.71 1.69 -2.48
CA LEU A 83 17.79 0.35 -1.91
C LEU A 83 19.16 -0.28 -2.09
N CYS A 84 19.61 -1.03 -1.08
CA CYS A 84 20.72 -1.96 -1.27
C CYS A 84 20.29 -3.10 -2.20
N GLN A 85 21.25 -3.77 -2.84
CA GLN A 85 20.97 -4.82 -3.81
C GLN A 85 20.02 -5.90 -3.28
N THR A 86 20.23 -6.38 -2.04
CA THR A 86 19.36 -7.39 -1.42
C THR A 86 17.91 -6.95 -1.25
N CYS A 87 17.67 -5.67 -0.95
CA CYS A 87 16.31 -5.15 -0.82
C CYS A 87 15.67 -4.92 -2.19
N LEU A 88 16.47 -4.52 -3.18
CA LEU A 88 16.03 -4.39 -4.55
C LEU A 88 15.61 -5.74 -5.12
N ASP A 89 16.43 -6.78 -4.93
CA ASP A 89 16.15 -8.13 -5.43
C ASP A 89 14.81 -8.65 -4.86
N LYS A 90 14.56 -8.48 -3.56
CA LYS A 90 13.27 -8.84 -2.93
C LYS A 90 12.08 -8.07 -3.52
N LEU A 91 12.30 -6.80 -3.85
CA LEU A 91 11.25 -5.96 -4.42
C LEU A 91 10.96 -6.37 -5.86
N LEU A 92 12.00 -6.68 -6.65
CA LEU A 92 11.85 -7.21 -7.99
C LEU A 92 11.12 -8.56 -7.97
N ASP A 93 11.45 -9.46 -7.04
CA ASP A 93 10.73 -10.74 -6.90
C ASP A 93 9.22 -10.54 -6.67
N VAL A 94 8.82 -9.51 -5.91
CA VAL A 94 7.41 -9.19 -5.64
C VAL A 94 6.71 -8.56 -6.86
N ILE A 95 7.46 -7.82 -7.68
CA ILE A 95 6.93 -7.19 -8.89
C ILE A 95 6.87 -8.18 -10.05
N ASP A 96 7.94 -8.94 -10.29
CA ASP A 96 8.10 -9.89 -11.40
C ASP A 96 7.38 -11.21 -11.15
N GLY A 97 7.11 -11.58 -9.89
CA GLY A 97 6.51 -12.86 -9.52
C GLY A 97 5.11 -13.13 -10.11
N TYR A 98 4.46 -12.13 -10.72
CA TYR A 98 3.05 -12.20 -11.13
C TYR A 98 2.78 -11.85 -12.60
N GLY A 99 3.77 -12.05 -13.48
CA GLY A 99 3.55 -12.24 -14.92
C GLY A 99 4.23 -11.21 -15.82
N ASP A 100 4.24 -11.56 -17.11
CA ASP A 100 4.80 -10.85 -18.28
C ASP A 100 4.08 -9.50 -18.56
N ALA A 101 3.85 -8.69 -17.53
CA ALA A 101 3.32 -7.36 -17.67
C ALA A 101 4.43 -6.51 -18.28
N GLU A 102 4.28 -6.15 -19.55
CA GLU A 102 5.25 -5.30 -20.28
C GLU A 102 5.59 -4.00 -19.53
N CYS A 103 4.68 -3.53 -18.66
CA CYS A 103 4.90 -2.38 -17.78
C CYS A 103 4.34 -2.62 -16.36
N PRO A 104 5.14 -3.11 -15.39
CA PRO A 104 4.70 -3.28 -14.01
C PRO A 104 4.41 -1.94 -13.34
N ILE A 105 3.41 -1.90 -12.46
CA ILE A 105 3.03 -0.69 -11.70
C ILE A 105 4.08 -0.43 -10.62
N GLY A 106 4.52 0.81 -10.45
CA GLY A 106 5.48 1.26 -9.43
C GLY A 106 4.92 1.34 -8.01
N LEU A 107 3.98 0.45 -7.65
CA LEU A 107 3.32 0.42 -6.34
C LEU A 107 3.42 -0.97 -5.71
N CYS A 108 3.66 -1.01 -4.41
CA CYS A 108 3.57 -2.24 -3.62
C CYS A 108 2.93 -1.96 -2.26
N MET A 109 2.36 -2.99 -1.65
CA MET A 109 1.87 -2.91 -0.28
C MET A 109 2.94 -3.44 0.69
N ILE A 110 2.94 -2.93 1.92
CA ILE A 110 3.88 -3.30 2.98
C ILE A 110 3.13 -3.58 4.28
N ASP A 111 3.50 -4.67 4.95
CA ASP A 111 3.19 -4.88 6.37
C ASP A 111 4.24 -4.16 7.20
N PHE A 112 3.86 -3.14 7.97
CA PHE A 112 4.81 -2.38 8.78
C PHE A 112 5.38 -3.16 9.97
N GLN A 113 4.70 -4.22 10.40
CA GLN A 113 5.15 -5.07 11.50
C GLN A 113 6.22 -6.06 11.04
N THR A 114 5.98 -6.80 9.96
CA THR A 114 6.92 -7.82 9.46
C THR A 114 7.92 -7.27 8.44
N GLN A 115 7.63 -6.09 7.86
CA GLN A 115 8.37 -5.51 6.73
C GLN A 115 8.27 -6.34 5.45
N GLU A 116 7.27 -7.21 5.34
CA GLU A 116 6.98 -7.98 4.14
C GLU A 116 6.28 -7.13 3.09
N LEU A 117 6.62 -7.37 1.83
CA LEU A 117 6.09 -6.66 0.68
C LEU A 117 5.10 -7.56 -0.06
N TYR A 118 4.02 -6.97 -0.55
CA TYR A 118 2.96 -7.64 -1.27
C TYR A 118 2.69 -6.93 -2.59
N SER A 119 2.48 -7.73 -3.64
CA SER A 119 2.27 -7.21 -4.99
C SER A 119 0.93 -6.52 -5.12
N LEU A 120 0.93 -5.38 -5.81
CA LEU A 120 -0.28 -4.72 -6.29
C LEU A 120 -0.40 -4.85 -7.82
N GLN A 121 0.27 -5.83 -8.46
CA GLN A 121 0.13 -6.05 -9.90
C GLN A 121 -1.18 -6.76 -10.25
N GLU A 122 -1.63 -7.68 -9.39
CA GLU A 122 -2.80 -8.49 -9.67
C GLU A 122 -4.12 -7.68 -9.69
N GLN A 123 -5.07 -8.21 -10.45
CA GLN A 123 -6.43 -7.69 -10.57
C GLN A 123 -7.38 -8.61 -9.81
N TYR A 124 -8.28 -8.05 -8.98
CA TYR A 124 -9.32 -8.79 -8.26
C TYR A 124 -8.82 -9.89 -7.32
N VAL A 125 -7.97 -9.53 -6.37
CA VAL A 125 -7.44 -10.47 -5.37
C VAL A 125 -7.99 -10.16 -3.99
N THR A 126 -8.31 -11.22 -3.24
CA THR A 126 -8.61 -11.15 -1.81
C THR A 126 -7.72 -12.11 -1.05
N TYR A 127 -7.12 -11.63 0.03
CA TYR A 127 -6.25 -12.46 0.88
C TYR A 127 -6.15 -11.88 2.28
N TYR A 128 -5.55 -12.65 3.17
CA TYR A 128 -5.30 -12.25 4.55
C TYR A 128 -3.82 -11.93 4.73
N ILE A 129 -3.54 -10.79 5.37
CA ILE A 129 -2.24 -10.48 5.97
C ILE A 129 -2.47 -10.45 7.46
N ARG A 130 -2.02 -11.49 8.18
CA ARG A 130 -2.24 -11.59 9.64
C ARG A 130 -3.73 -11.41 10.00
N ASP A 131 -4.05 -10.40 10.80
CA ASP A 131 -5.41 -10.03 11.22
C ASP A 131 -6.11 -9.07 10.25
N TYR A 132 -5.57 -8.84 9.05
CA TYR A 132 -6.14 -7.94 8.05
C TYR A 132 -6.69 -8.73 6.87
N TYR A 133 -7.95 -8.51 6.55
CA TYR A 133 -8.53 -8.91 5.28
C TYR A 133 -8.27 -7.80 4.25
N VAL A 134 -7.59 -8.14 3.16
CA VAL A 134 -7.27 -7.22 2.07
C VAL A 134 -8.02 -7.63 0.81
N LYS A 135 -8.62 -6.64 0.15
CA LYS A 135 -9.28 -6.77 -1.15
C LYS A 135 -8.72 -5.74 -2.11
N ILE A 136 -8.29 -6.18 -3.29
CA ILE A 136 -7.77 -5.35 -4.36
C ILE A 136 -8.73 -5.44 -5.53
N GLU A 137 -9.30 -4.30 -5.94
CA GLU A 137 -10.16 -4.18 -7.10
C GLU A 137 -9.47 -3.28 -8.14
N SER A 138 -9.39 -3.76 -9.38
CA SER A 138 -8.75 -3.05 -10.49
C SER A 138 -9.80 -2.83 -11.58
N GLY A 139 -10.35 -1.61 -11.67
CA GLY A 139 -11.32 -1.19 -12.68
C GLY A 139 -10.81 0.02 -13.46
N GLU A 140 -11.60 1.09 -13.55
CA GLU A 140 -11.14 2.41 -14.02
C GLU A 140 -10.12 3.02 -13.04
N GLU A 141 -10.33 2.80 -11.75
CA GLU A 141 -9.43 3.14 -10.66
C GLU A 141 -9.00 1.85 -9.93
N LYS A 142 -7.85 1.89 -9.26
CA LYS A 142 -7.43 0.79 -8.37
C LYS A 142 -7.84 1.11 -6.95
N ILE A 143 -8.59 0.21 -6.33
CA ILE A 143 -9.10 0.35 -4.96
C ILE A 143 -8.51 -0.77 -4.11
N VAL A 144 -7.84 -0.40 -3.03
CA VAL A 144 -7.32 -1.32 -2.03
C VAL A 144 -8.11 -1.12 -0.74
N THR A 145 -8.89 -2.13 -0.36
CA THR A 145 -9.65 -2.14 0.89
C THR A 145 -8.94 -3.04 1.91
N ALA A 146 -8.66 -2.50 3.08
CA ALA A 146 -8.13 -3.25 4.22
C ALA A 146 -9.13 -3.20 5.38
N VAL A 147 -9.42 -4.37 5.97
CA VAL A 147 -10.34 -4.52 7.11
C VAL A 147 -9.60 -5.23 8.23
N TYR A 148 -9.58 -4.65 9.42
CA TYR A 148 -9.06 -5.33 10.60
C TYR A 148 -10.07 -6.40 11.08
N ALA A 149 -9.70 -7.66 10.94
CA ALA A 149 -10.51 -8.85 11.21
C ALA A 149 -9.71 -9.91 12.00
N PRO A 150 -9.44 -9.68 13.30
CA PRO A 150 -8.66 -10.60 14.12
C PRO A 150 -9.40 -11.91 14.39
N ILE A 151 -8.65 -13.01 14.41
CA ILE A 151 -9.18 -14.33 14.79
C ILE A 151 -9.30 -14.38 16.32
N LYS A 152 -10.48 -14.76 16.83
CA LYS A 152 -10.76 -14.92 18.26
C LYS A 152 -10.18 -16.20 18.84
#